data_AF-A0A0S8C598-F1
#
_entry.id   AF-A0A0S8C598-F1
#
_cell.length_a   1.000
_cell.length_b   1.000
_cell.length_c   1.000
_cell.angle_alpha   90.00
_cell.angle_beta   90.00
_cell.angle_gamma   90.00
#
_symmetry.space_group_name_H-M   'P 1'
#
loop_
_entity.id
_entity.type
_entity.pdbx_description
1 polymer ?
#
loop_
_entity_poly.entity_id
_entity_poly.type
_entity_poly.pdbx_seq_one_letter_code
_entity_poly.pdbx_strand_id
1 'polypeptide(L)'
;MIEIELAEIEDRIPTYPPQAQTDIRWLVREVRKLSNLGSRHPQPPASAIYDPLTGLLSGGAYGVRFAMARARAGRNKKMFAVMSIDLPLAANVAAGALSEQEAEETLKQIAARITGCVRETDTVARIDYEKFAVILEDLAMPENAERVKQKIQAALAEPVKLGDRAARAESSISLQFYQTSRPAGSQLH
;
A
#
# COMPACT_ATOMS: atom_id res chain seq x y z
N MET A 1 -25.70 -0.68 -4.00
CA MET A 1 -25.06 -1.93 -4.48
C MET A 1 -23.68 -2.10 -3.83
N ILE A 2 -22.76 -1.14 -3.97
CA ILE A 2 -21.41 -1.16 -3.32
C ILE A 2 -21.48 -1.19 -1.77
N GLU A 3 -22.36 -0.41 -1.16
CA GLU A 3 -22.55 -0.37 0.32
C GLU A 3 -22.93 -1.74 0.91
N ILE A 4 -23.74 -2.52 0.20
CA ILE A 4 -24.20 -3.85 0.65
C ILE A 4 -23.04 -4.85 0.58
N GLU A 5 -22.23 -4.82 -0.49
CA GLU A 5 -21.06 -5.69 -0.65
C GLU A 5 -19.94 -5.37 0.37
N LEU A 6 -19.76 -4.11 0.77
CA LEU A 6 -18.73 -3.73 1.74
C LEU A 6 -19.08 -4.16 3.17
N ALA A 7 -20.36 -4.08 3.56
CA ALA A 7 -20.82 -4.56 4.86
C ALA A 7 -20.63 -6.09 5.00
N GLU A 8 -20.90 -6.85 3.93
CA GLU A 8 -20.65 -8.30 3.90
C GLU A 8 -19.16 -8.65 3.99
N ILE A 9 -18.29 -7.81 3.42
CA ILE A 9 -16.83 -7.96 3.56
C ILE A 9 -16.38 -7.67 5.00
N GLU A 10 -16.94 -6.65 5.67
CA GLU A 10 -16.63 -6.31 7.06
C GLU A 10 -17.00 -7.41 8.05
N ASP A 11 -18.20 -7.97 7.92
CA ASP A 11 -18.66 -9.07 8.77
C ASP A 11 -17.76 -10.30 8.66
N ARG A 12 -17.10 -10.48 7.51
CA ARG A 12 -16.16 -11.58 7.27
C ARG A 12 -14.73 -11.27 7.66
N ILE A 13 -14.39 -10.04 8.06
CA ILE A 13 -13.03 -9.66 8.48
C ILE A 13 -12.45 -10.60 9.55
N PRO A 14 -13.19 -11.00 10.60
CA PRO A 14 -12.66 -11.91 11.62
C PRO A 14 -12.25 -13.30 11.09
N THR A 15 -12.74 -13.69 9.90
CA THR A 15 -12.44 -14.99 9.28
C THR A 15 -11.11 -15.01 8.53
N TYR A 16 -10.48 -13.86 8.30
CA TYR A 16 -9.18 -13.76 7.64
C TYR A 16 -8.02 -13.83 8.66
N PRO A 17 -6.81 -14.24 8.22
CA PRO A 17 -5.62 -14.21 9.05
C PRO A 17 -5.37 -12.79 9.62
N PRO A 18 -4.86 -12.64 10.87
CA PRO A 18 -4.75 -11.34 11.54
C PRO A 18 -4.07 -10.23 10.72
N GLN A 19 -3.03 -10.59 9.95
CA GLN A 19 -2.31 -9.66 9.08
C GLN A 19 -3.18 -9.15 7.92
N ALA A 20 -4.03 -10.01 7.35
CA ALA A 20 -4.97 -9.65 6.29
C ALA A 20 -6.15 -8.82 6.83
N GLN A 21 -6.53 -9.01 8.10
CA GLN A 21 -7.64 -8.25 8.69
C GLN A 21 -7.37 -6.74 8.72
N THR A 22 -6.15 -6.33 9.04
CA THR A 22 -5.74 -4.91 9.05
C THR A 22 -5.81 -4.31 7.66
N ASP A 23 -5.33 -5.04 6.65
CA ASP A 23 -5.35 -4.60 5.26
C ASP A 23 -6.78 -4.53 4.70
N ILE A 24 -7.65 -5.49 5.05
CA ILE A 24 -9.07 -5.48 4.65
C ILE A 24 -9.83 -4.35 5.35
N ARG A 25 -9.61 -4.13 6.66
CA ARG A 25 -10.21 -2.99 7.39
C ARG A 25 -9.83 -1.66 6.76
N TRP A 26 -8.56 -1.49 6.39
CA TRP A 26 -8.09 -0.29 5.70
C TRP A 26 -8.79 -0.15 4.33
N LEU A 27 -8.84 -1.21 3.54
CA LEU A 27 -9.46 -1.19 2.21
C LEU A 27 -10.95 -0.84 2.26
N VAL A 28 -11.70 -1.41 3.21
CA VAL A 28 -13.13 -1.08 3.35
C VAL A 28 -13.32 0.38 3.77
N ARG A 29 -12.51 0.87 4.72
CA ARG A 29 -12.55 2.28 5.14
C ARG A 29 -12.30 3.22 3.97
N GLU A 30 -11.31 2.92 3.14
CA GLU A 30 -10.95 3.77 2.02
C GLU A 30 -11.98 3.71 0.88
N VAL A 31 -12.52 2.53 0.58
CA VAL A 31 -13.62 2.42 -0.41
C VAL A 31 -14.85 3.20 0.07
N ARG A 32 -15.20 3.15 1.35
CA ARG A 32 -16.29 3.98 1.92
C ARG A 32 -16.04 5.48 1.76
N LYS A 33 -14.81 5.92 2.00
CA LYS A 33 -14.39 7.32 1.81
C LYS A 33 -14.56 7.75 0.35
N LEU A 34 -14.24 6.86 -0.59
CA LEU A 34 -14.38 7.10 -2.03
C LEU A 34 -15.84 7.02 -2.52
N SER A 35 -16.67 6.14 -1.96
CA SER A 35 -18.09 6.05 -2.33
C SER A 35 -18.93 7.19 -1.77
N ASN A 36 -18.55 7.74 -0.60
CA ASN A 36 -19.19 8.94 -0.03
C ASN A 36 -18.85 10.24 -0.79
N LEU A 37 -17.88 10.21 -1.70
CA LEU A 37 -17.59 11.31 -2.63
C LEU A 37 -18.48 11.28 -3.89
N GLY A 38 -19.49 10.39 -3.93
CA GLY A 38 -20.29 10.15 -5.12
C GLY A 38 -21.08 11.36 -5.65
N SER A 39 -21.03 11.54 -6.98
CA SER A 39 -22.09 12.05 -7.87
C SER A 39 -21.84 13.34 -8.66
N ARG A 40 -20.62 13.87 -8.65
CA ARG A 40 -20.12 14.72 -9.77
C ARG A 40 -18.77 14.15 -10.18
N HIS A 41 -18.30 14.43 -11.40
CA HIS A 41 -16.89 14.28 -11.73
C HIS A 41 -16.17 15.58 -11.32
N PRO A 42 -15.77 15.82 -10.05
CA PRO A 42 -14.64 16.69 -9.83
C PRO A 42 -13.40 15.86 -10.17
N GLN A 43 -12.54 16.39 -11.04
CA GLN A 43 -11.13 16.04 -10.97
C GLN A 43 -10.73 16.22 -9.49
N PRO A 44 -10.25 15.17 -8.78
CA PRO A 44 -9.72 15.38 -7.45
C PRO A 44 -8.65 16.48 -7.58
N PRO A 45 -8.63 17.50 -6.71
CA PRO A 45 -7.60 18.54 -6.77
C PRO A 45 -6.23 17.84 -6.81
N ALA A 46 -5.19 18.45 -7.38
CA ALA A 46 -3.87 17.81 -7.46
C ALA A 46 -3.37 17.30 -6.08
N SER A 47 -3.81 17.95 -5.00
CA SER A 47 -3.61 17.57 -3.59
C SER A 47 -4.35 16.30 -3.13
N ALA A 48 -5.29 15.78 -3.91
CA ALA A 48 -6.03 14.55 -3.65
C ALA A 48 -5.49 13.36 -4.45
N ILE A 49 -4.64 13.58 -5.46
CA ILE A 49 -3.94 12.51 -6.18
C ILE A 49 -2.60 12.20 -5.52
N TYR A 50 -1.89 13.23 -5.07
CA TYR A 50 -0.57 13.11 -4.46
C TYR A 50 -0.59 13.53 -2.99
N ASP A 51 0.15 12.80 -2.16
CA ASP A 51 0.45 13.17 -0.78
C ASP A 51 1.41 14.37 -0.77
N PRO A 52 1.05 15.50 -0.13
CA PRO A 52 1.84 16.73 -0.20
C PRO A 52 3.18 16.63 0.53
N LEU A 53 3.34 15.69 1.48
CA LEU A 53 4.59 15.54 2.23
C LEU A 53 5.64 14.77 1.43
N THR A 54 5.23 13.68 0.78
CA THR A 54 6.13 12.72 0.14
C THR A 54 6.15 12.81 -1.38
N GLY A 55 5.16 13.44 -1.99
CA GLY A 55 4.97 13.48 -3.45
C GLY A 55 4.52 12.15 -4.06
N LEU A 56 4.28 11.12 -3.24
CA LEU A 56 3.74 9.83 -3.67
C LEU A 56 2.24 9.92 -3.94
N LEU A 57 1.65 8.87 -4.50
CA LEU A 57 0.20 8.80 -4.60
C LEU A 57 -0.47 8.79 -3.21
N SER A 58 -1.63 9.42 -3.12
CA SER A 58 -2.50 9.36 -1.95
C SER A 58 -3.26 8.02 -1.87
N GLY A 59 -3.88 7.73 -0.72
CA GLY A 59 -4.76 6.57 -0.53
C GLY A 59 -5.88 6.45 -1.58
N GLY A 60 -6.51 7.57 -1.95
CA GLY A 60 -7.56 7.57 -2.97
C GLY A 60 -7.05 7.19 -4.35
N ALA A 61 -5.91 7.75 -4.77
CA ALA A 61 -5.28 7.42 -6.05
C ALA A 61 -4.74 5.97 -6.07
N TYR A 62 -4.25 5.49 -4.94
CA TYR A 62 -3.86 4.09 -4.77
C TYR A 62 -5.04 3.14 -5.00
N GLY A 63 -6.23 3.43 -4.44
CA GLY A 63 -7.43 2.59 -4.63
C GLY A 63 -7.80 2.42 -6.11
N VAL A 64 -7.71 3.51 -6.89
CA VAL A 64 -7.91 3.47 -8.35
C VAL A 64 -6.85 2.59 -9.03
N ARG A 65 -5.57 2.78 -8.68
CA ARG A 65 -4.46 1.97 -9.23
C ARG A 65 -4.60 0.49 -8.91
N PHE A 66 -5.02 0.14 -7.69
CA PHE A 66 -5.28 -1.24 -7.29
C PHE A 66 -6.40 -1.88 -8.14
N ALA A 67 -7.52 -1.19 -8.32
CA ALA A 67 -8.60 -1.67 -9.16
C ALA A 67 -8.15 -1.92 -10.62
N MET A 68 -7.32 -1.01 -11.15
CA MET A 68 -6.74 -1.15 -12.49
C MET A 68 -5.78 -2.34 -12.58
N ALA A 69 -4.88 -2.51 -11.60
CA ALA A 69 -3.94 -3.62 -11.53
C ALA A 69 -4.69 -4.97 -11.48
N ARG A 70 -5.74 -5.06 -10.65
CA ARG A 70 -6.61 -6.25 -10.59
C ARG A 70 -7.29 -6.53 -11.93
N ALA A 71 -7.84 -5.51 -12.59
CA ALA A 71 -8.48 -5.69 -13.90
C ALA A 71 -7.49 -6.11 -15.00
N ARG A 72 -6.27 -5.57 -14.99
CA ARG A 72 -5.19 -5.94 -15.91
C ARG A 72 -4.70 -7.37 -15.68
N ALA A 73 -4.48 -7.74 -14.42
CA ALA A 73 -4.10 -9.09 -14.02
C ALA A 73 -5.14 -10.12 -14.48
N GLY A 74 -6.43 -9.81 -14.31
CA GLY A 74 -7.55 -10.61 -14.83
C GLY A 74 -7.51 -10.80 -16.34
N ARG A 75 -7.39 -9.71 -17.10
CA ARG A 75 -7.31 -9.76 -18.57
C ARG A 75 -6.11 -10.52 -19.10
N ASN A 76 -4.94 -10.27 -18.52
CA ASN A 76 -3.67 -10.79 -19.02
C ASN A 76 -3.31 -12.16 -18.44
N LYS A 77 -4.15 -12.69 -17.52
CA LYS A 77 -3.87 -13.91 -16.75
C LYS A 77 -2.51 -13.86 -16.05
N LYS A 78 -2.16 -12.68 -15.54
CA LYS A 78 -0.91 -12.44 -14.82
C LYS A 78 -1.18 -12.24 -13.34
N MET A 79 -0.13 -12.39 -12.55
CA MET A 79 -0.12 -12.10 -11.13
C MET A 79 0.29 -10.66 -10.88
N PHE A 80 -0.23 -10.07 -9.82
CA PHE A 80 0.32 -8.87 -9.20
C PHE A 80 0.43 -9.07 -7.68
N ALA A 81 1.22 -8.25 -7.01
CA ALA A 81 1.34 -8.28 -5.56
C ALA A 81 1.14 -6.88 -4.97
N VAL A 82 0.65 -6.85 -3.74
CA VAL A 82 0.60 -5.64 -2.91
C VAL A 82 1.52 -5.84 -1.72
N MET A 83 2.34 -4.83 -1.46
CA MET A 83 3.18 -4.75 -0.28
C MET A 83 2.69 -3.61 0.62
N SER A 84 2.45 -3.90 1.89
CA SER A 84 2.11 -2.88 2.89
C SER A 84 3.33 -2.65 3.78
N ILE A 85 3.62 -1.39 4.08
CA ILE A 85 4.75 -0.98 4.91
C ILE A 85 4.22 -0.06 6.01
N ASP A 86 4.34 -0.48 7.27
CA ASP A 86 3.90 0.29 8.44
C ASP A 86 5.12 0.78 9.23
N LEU A 87 5.11 2.07 9.60
CA LEU A 87 6.15 2.72 10.43
C LEU A 87 5.52 3.21 11.74
N PRO A 88 5.94 2.79 12.94
CA PRO A 88 5.30 3.21 14.20
C PRO A 88 5.71 4.63 14.64
N LEU A 89 5.60 5.62 13.75
CA LEU A 89 6.11 6.97 13.97
C LEU A 89 5.34 7.73 15.04
N ALA A 90 4.01 7.61 15.13
CA ALA A 90 3.27 8.28 16.21
C ALA A 90 3.67 7.76 17.59
N ALA A 91 3.93 6.45 17.73
CA ALA A 91 4.43 5.88 18.98
C ALA A 91 5.83 6.42 19.33
N ASN A 92 6.71 6.54 18.33
CA ASN A 92 8.04 7.13 18.51
C ASN A 92 8.00 8.60 18.93
N VAL A 93 7.05 9.37 18.38
CA VAL A 93 6.83 10.77 18.79
C VAL A 93 6.29 10.84 20.21
N ALA A 94 5.27 10.05 20.55
CA ALA A 94 4.69 10.01 21.89
C ALA A 94 5.69 9.58 22.98
N ALA A 95 6.62 8.68 22.65
CA ALA A 95 7.70 8.25 23.54
C ALA A 95 8.88 9.24 23.63
N GLY A 96 8.86 10.33 22.84
CA GLY A 96 9.93 11.33 22.80
C GLY A 96 11.19 10.89 22.03
N ALA A 97 11.13 9.80 21.27
CA ALA A 97 12.25 9.33 20.44
C ALA A 97 12.44 10.17 19.16
N LEU A 98 11.34 10.75 18.66
CA LEU A 98 11.28 11.65 17.51
C LEU A 98 10.44 12.89 17.85
N SER A 99 10.81 14.03 17.28
CA SER A 99 9.91 15.18 17.13
C SER A 99 9.00 15.00 15.91
N GLU A 100 7.93 15.80 15.83
CA GLU A 100 7.02 15.79 14.66
C GLU A 100 7.77 16.10 13.35
N GLN A 101 8.71 17.05 13.38
CA GLN A 101 9.54 17.40 12.21
C GLN A 101 10.44 16.25 11.78
N GLU A 102 11.01 15.51 12.74
CA GLU A 102 11.83 14.34 12.44
C GLU A 102 11.00 13.17 11.91
N ALA A 103 9.75 13.02 12.35
CA ALA A 103 8.82 12.05 11.78
C ALA A 103 8.47 12.40 10.33
N GLU A 104 8.20 13.67 10.03
CA GLU A 104 7.98 14.14 8.66
C GLU A 104 9.20 13.91 7.75
N GLU A 105 10.39 14.22 8.23
CA GLU A 105 11.65 13.99 7.50
C GLU A 105 11.91 12.50 7.28
N THR A 106 11.59 11.67 8.27
CA THR A 106 11.63 10.21 8.14
C THR A 106 10.71 9.75 7.02
N LEU A 107 9.47 10.23 6.96
CA LEU A 107 8.51 9.86 5.91
C LEU A 107 9.02 10.22 4.52
N LYS A 108 9.64 11.39 4.33
CA LYS A 108 10.24 11.81 3.05
C LYS A 108 11.37 10.89 2.61
N GLN A 109 12.29 10.57 3.51
CA GLN A 109 13.42 9.70 3.19
C GLN A 109 12.98 8.27 2.91
N ILE A 110 12.01 7.74 3.67
CA ILE A 110 11.44 6.41 3.43
C ILE A 110 10.72 6.37 2.08
N ALA A 111 9.94 7.40 1.73
CA ALA A 111 9.30 7.51 0.42
C ALA A 111 10.31 7.46 -0.74
N ALA A 112 11.40 8.21 -0.63
CA ALA A 112 12.48 8.20 -1.63
C ALA A 112 13.14 6.81 -1.76
N ARG A 113 13.40 6.14 -0.63
CA ARG A 113 13.99 4.80 -0.59
C ARG A 113 13.10 3.75 -1.23
N ILE A 114 11.80 3.73 -0.91
CA ILE A 114 10.84 2.80 -1.51
C ILE A 114 10.78 3.02 -3.02
N THR A 115 10.70 4.28 -3.45
CA THR A 115 10.64 4.65 -4.88
C THR A 115 11.89 4.19 -5.64
N GLY A 116 13.09 4.35 -5.06
CA GLY A 116 14.34 3.85 -5.66
C GLY A 116 14.46 2.31 -5.67
N CYS A 117 13.61 1.61 -4.93
CA CYS A 117 13.61 0.15 -4.90
C CYS A 117 12.79 -0.47 -6.03
N VAL A 118 11.76 0.23 -6.51
CA VAL A 118 10.82 -0.28 -7.51
C VAL A 118 11.13 0.26 -8.90
N ARG A 119 10.49 -0.31 -9.93
CA ARG A 119 10.52 0.22 -11.30
C ARG A 119 9.40 1.24 -11.51
N GLU A 120 9.53 2.08 -12.53
CA GLU A 120 8.57 3.15 -12.85
C GLU A 120 7.13 2.65 -13.09
N THR A 121 6.96 1.42 -13.57
CA THR A 121 5.64 0.83 -13.81
C THR A 121 4.93 0.37 -12.54
N ASP A 122 5.67 0.20 -11.44
CA ASP A 122 5.08 -0.16 -10.16
C ASP A 122 4.49 1.09 -9.49
N THR A 123 3.49 0.89 -8.64
CA THR A 123 2.85 2.01 -7.93
C THR A 123 3.38 2.10 -6.52
N VAL A 124 3.75 3.30 -6.07
CA VAL A 124 4.07 3.60 -4.66
C VAL A 124 3.13 4.68 -4.15
N ALA A 125 2.54 4.46 -2.98
CA ALA A 125 1.58 5.37 -2.37
C ALA A 125 1.80 5.51 -0.87
N ARG A 126 1.49 6.68 -0.33
CA ARG A 126 1.29 6.87 1.11
C ARG A 126 -0.21 6.85 1.37
N ILE A 127 -0.64 5.80 2.06
CA ILE A 127 -2.05 5.45 2.20
C ILE A 127 -2.64 5.83 3.56
N ASP A 128 -1.77 6.14 4.53
CA ASP A 128 -2.12 6.70 5.82
C ASP A 128 -0.94 7.53 6.37
N TYR A 129 -1.09 8.11 7.56
CA TYR A 129 -0.06 8.92 8.22
C TYR A 129 1.28 8.17 8.33
N GLU A 130 1.24 6.88 8.66
CA GLU A 130 2.42 6.06 8.92
C GLU A 130 2.54 4.84 7.98
N LYS A 131 1.68 4.77 6.97
CA LYS A 131 1.54 3.57 6.12
C LYS A 131 1.79 3.87 4.64
N PHE A 132 2.63 3.06 4.03
CA PHE A 132 2.87 3.03 2.60
C PHE A 132 2.35 1.74 1.98
N ALA A 133 2.02 1.81 0.70
CA ALA A 133 1.66 0.65 -0.10
C ALA A 133 2.37 0.66 -1.46
N VAL A 134 2.74 -0.53 -1.92
CA VAL A 134 3.36 -0.75 -3.23
C VAL A 134 2.57 -1.78 -4.02
N ILE A 135 2.25 -1.48 -5.28
CA ILE A 135 1.64 -2.43 -6.22
C ILE A 135 2.71 -2.86 -7.22
N LEU A 136 3.03 -4.16 -7.24
CA LEU A 136 3.94 -4.77 -8.19
C LEU A 136 3.11 -5.51 -9.25
N GLU A 137 3.00 -4.93 -10.45
CA GLU A 137 2.24 -5.51 -11.57
C GLU A 137 3.07 -6.52 -12.38
N ASP A 138 2.47 -7.22 -13.33
CA ASP A 138 3.19 -8.06 -14.32
C ASP A 138 4.21 -9.07 -13.75
N LEU A 139 3.92 -9.64 -12.58
CA LEU A 139 4.82 -10.61 -11.94
C LEU A 139 4.77 -11.95 -12.68
N ALA A 140 5.92 -12.37 -13.22
CA ALA A 140 6.07 -13.69 -13.81
C ALA A 140 6.08 -14.81 -12.75
N MET A 141 6.71 -14.57 -11.60
CA MET A 141 6.84 -15.54 -10.50
C MET A 141 6.83 -14.82 -9.13
N PRO A 142 6.39 -15.46 -8.03
CA PRO A 142 6.30 -14.84 -6.72
C PRO A 142 7.63 -14.29 -6.19
N GLU A 143 8.73 -14.93 -6.55
CA GLU A 143 10.10 -14.59 -6.15
C GLU A 143 10.51 -13.19 -6.62
N ASN A 144 9.92 -12.69 -7.71
CA ASN A 144 10.17 -11.33 -8.17
C ASN A 144 9.68 -10.29 -7.15
N ALA A 145 8.52 -10.50 -6.55
CA ALA A 145 8.00 -9.61 -5.52
C ALA A 145 8.79 -9.72 -4.21
N GLU A 146 9.21 -10.94 -3.84
CA GLU A 146 10.04 -11.15 -2.64
C GLU A 146 11.42 -10.47 -2.79
N ARG A 147 12.02 -10.47 -3.98
CA ARG A 147 13.26 -9.72 -4.25
C ARG A 147 13.07 -8.21 -4.08
N VAL A 148 11.97 -7.65 -4.56
CA VAL A 148 11.65 -6.23 -4.37
C VAL A 148 11.44 -5.93 -2.89
N LYS A 149 10.73 -6.79 -2.16
CA LYS A 149 10.55 -6.68 -0.71
C LYS A 149 11.89 -6.66 0.03
N GLN A 150 12.79 -7.59 -0.28
CA GLN A 150 14.13 -7.63 0.32
C GLN A 150 14.94 -6.36 0.02
N LYS A 151 14.86 -5.84 -1.22
CA LYS A 151 15.50 -4.59 -1.60
C LYS A 151 14.96 -3.41 -0.77
N ILE A 152 13.64 -3.33 -0.60
CA ILE A 152 13.00 -2.31 0.25
C ILE A 152 13.46 -2.49 1.69
N GLN A 153 13.40 -3.70 2.27
CA GLN A 153 13.86 -3.98 3.63
C GLN A 153 15.29 -3.50 3.88
N ALA A 154 16.21 -3.81 2.96
CA ALA A 154 17.60 -3.35 3.05
C ALA A 154 17.70 -1.82 3.01
N ALA A 155 16.95 -1.16 2.12
CA ALA A 155 16.94 0.30 2.03
C ALA A 155 16.33 0.97 3.28
N LEU A 156 15.31 0.37 3.89
CA LEU A 156 14.70 0.90 5.11
C LEU A 156 15.56 0.69 6.36
N ALA A 157 16.44 -0.33 6.35
CA ALA A 157 17.37 -0.60 7.45
C ALA A 157 18.48 0.45 7.60
N GLU A 158 18.76 1.22 6.53
CA GLU A 158 19.73 2.32 6.58
C GLU A 158 19.28 3.41 7.55
N PRO A 159 20.19 4.05 8.32
CA PRO A 159 19.82 5.15 9.20
C PRO A 159 19.21 6.33 8.44
N VAL A 160 18.14 6.91 8.98
CA VAL A 160 17.51 8.15 8.52
C VAL A 160 18.27 9.33 9.13
N LYS A 161 18.61 10.32 8.30
CA LYS A 161 19.30 11.53 8.78
C LYS A 161 18.29 12.54 9.32
N LEU A 162 18.51 13.00 10.55
CA LEU A 162 17.61 13.89 11.29
C LEU A 162 18.44 15.08 11.78
N GLY A 163 18.81 15.98 10.87
CA GLY A 163 19.79 17.04 11.14
C GLY A 163 21.17 16.45 11.46
N ASP A 164 21.68 16.73 12.66
CA ASP A 164 23.00 16.28 13.12
C ASP A 164 23.02 14.85 13.68
N ARG A 165 21.85 14.22 13.86
CA ARG A 165 21.74 12.84 14.35
C ARG A 165 21.19 11.90 13.28
N ALA A 166 21.32 10.60 13.51
CA ALA A 166 20.72 9.57 12.68
C ALA A 166 19.94 8.57 13.54
N ALA A 167 18.82 8.07 13.02
CA ALA A 167 17.99 7.08 13.71
C ALA A 167 17.61 5.94 12.75
N ARG A 168 17.46 4.72 13.26
CA ARG A 168 16.86 3.64 12.48
C ARG A 168 15.35 3.74 12.55
N ALA A 169 14.70 3.66 11.40
CA ALA A 169 13.24 3.58 11.34
C ALA A 169 12.83 2.12 11.53
N GLU A 170 12.03 1.85 12.56
CA GLU A 170 11.33 0.58 12.66
C GLU A 170 10.31 0.48 11.53
N SER A 171 10.22 -0.69 10.90
CA SER A 171 9.24 -0.93 9.84
C SER A 171 8.80 -2.37 9.85
N SER A 172 7.54 -2.59 9.50
CA SER A 172 7.02 -3.92 9.18
C SER A 172 6.56 -3.95 7.74
N ILE A 173 6.81 -5.08 7.05
CA ILE A 173 6.48 -5.22 5.63
C ILE A 173 5.72 -6.53 5.42
N SER A 174 4.49 -6.43 4.90
CA SER A 174 3.69 -7.57 4.47
C SER A 174 3.65 -7.64 2.94
N LEU A 175 3.44 -8.84 2.39
CA LEU A 175 3.32 -9.06 0.96
C LEU A 175 2.13 -9.99 0.68
N GLN A 176 1.23 -9.55 -0.20
CA GLN A 176 0.04 -10.29 -0.60
C GLN A 176 0.00 -10.46 -2.12
N PHE A 177 -0.28 -11.68 -2.58
CA PHE A 177 -0.36 -12.01 -4.00
C PHE A 177 -1.80 -12.09 -4.48
N TYR A 178 -2.03 -11.63 -5.70
CA TYR A 178 -3.31 -11.67 -6.36
C TYR A 178 -3.14 -12.29 -7.74
N GLN A 179 -3.89 -13.36 -7.99
CA GLN A 179 -3.94 -14.05 -9.27
C GLN A 179 -5.38 -14.11 -9.73
N THR A 180 -5.61 -14.04 -11.05
CA THR A 180 -6.90 -14.49 -11.57
C THR A 180 -6.99 -15.99 -11.31
N SER A 181 -8.06 -16.44 -10.67
CA SER A 181 -8.33 -17.87 -10.59
C SER A 181 -8.28 -18.44 -12.00
N ARG A 182 -7.57 -19.57 -12.17
CA ARG A 182 -7.84 -20.47 -13.29
C ARG A 182 -9.34 -20.78 -13.19
N PRO A 183 -10.17 -20.62 -14.24
CA PRO A 183 -11.52 -21.14 -14.17
C PRO A 183 -11.40 -22.62 -13.81
N ALA A 184 -12.05 -23.03 -12.71
CA ALA A 184 -12.22 -24.43 -12.41
C ALA A 184 -12.92 -25.05 -13.63
N GLY A 185 -12.17 -25.81 -14.40
CA GLY A 185 -12.60 -26.31 -15.70
C GLY A 185 -11.85 -27.58 -16.03
N SER A 186 -12.67 -28.59 -16.36
CA SER A 186 -12.38 -29.94 -16.88
C SER A 186 -11.83 -30.96 -15.89
N GLN A 187 -12.72 -31.54 -15.07
CA GLN A 187 -12.84 -33.01 -15.07
C GLN A 187 -13.78 -33.37 -16.23
N LEU A 188 -13.17 -33.65 -17.38
CA LEU A 188 -13.71 -34.63 -18.33
C LEU A 188 -12.97 -35.92 -17.99
N HIS A 189 -13.68 -36.85 -17.35
CA HIS A 189 -13.60 -38.30 -17.58
C HIS A 189 -14.66 -38.99 -16.71
#